data_AF-A0A522RN25-F1
#
_entry.id   AF-A0A522RN25-F1
#
_cell.length_a   1.000
_cell.length_b   1.000
_cell.length_c   1.000
_cell.angle_alpha   90.00
_cell.angle_beta   90.00
_cell.angle_gamma   90.00
#
_symmetry.space_group_name_H-M   'P 1'
#
loop_
_entity.id
_entity.type
_entity.pdbx_description
1 polymer ?
#
loop_
_entity_poly.entity_id
_entity_poly.type
_entity_poly.pdbx_seq_one_letter_code
_entity_poly.pdbx_strand_id
1 'polypeptide(L)'
;MFWRFVLAAVRLRRRRLLLAFSALAVAATLATALFSVYTDIERKMRAEFRGLGANLILAPEGGAQSISLAGVAAAERLGAVAAPFLYTVGSLKGEPVVIAGVDFRRAAPLTAYWRVTGAREAGVGE
;
A
#
# COMPACT_ATOMS: atom_id res chain seq x y z
N MET A 1 -43.62 -37.76 -3.98
CA MET A 1 -44.29 -37.40 -2.70
C MET A 1 -43.49 -36.41 -1.85
N PHE A 2 -42.18 -36.62 -1.62
CA PHE A 2 -41.32 -35.74 -0.81
C PHE A 2 -41.37 -34.24 -1.18
N TRP A 3 -41.18 -33.89 -2.45
CA TRP A 3 -41.22 -32.49 -2.91
C TRP A 3 -42.54 -31.77 -2.64
N ARG A 4 -43.68 -32.50 -2.66
CA ARG A 4 -44.98 -31.94 -2.31
C ARG A 4 -45.06 -31.58 -0.82
N PHE A 5 -44.49 -32.42 0.05
CA PHE A 5 -44.38 -32.14 1.48
C PHE A 5 -43.44 -30.95 1.74
N VAL A 6 -42.30 -30.88 1.06
CA VAL A 6 -41.35 -29.75 1.18
C VAL A 6 -42.01 -28.43 0.75
N LEU A 7 -42.67 -28.40 -0.41
CA LEU A 7 -43.37 -27.22 -0.92
C LEU A 7 -44.54 -26.80 -0.01
N ALA A 8 -45.29 -27.76 0.54
CA ALA A 8 -46.36 -27.48 1.49
C ALA A 8 -45.81 -26.89 2.80
N ALA A 9 -44.71 -27.43 3.33
CA ALA A 9 -44.04 -26.92 4.52
C ALA A 9 -43.50 -25.50 4.32
N VAL A 10 -42.93 -25.22 3.14
CA VAL A 10 -42.49 -23.87 2.75
C VAL A 10 -43.67 -22.90 2.68
N ARG A 11 -44.80 -23.33 2.11
CA ARG A 11 -46.02 -22.51 2.02
C ARG A 11 -46.65 -22.21 3.38
N LEU A 12 -46.51 -23.09 4.36
CA LEU A 12 -47.08 -22.90 5.70
C LEU A 12 -46.27 -21.90 6.55
N ARG A 13 -44.95 -21.81 6.33
CA ARG A 13 -44.02 -20.96 7.10
C ARG A 13 -43.40 -19.82 6.30
N ARG A 14 -44.09 -19.33 5.26
CA ARG A 14 -43.59 -18.33 4.31
C ARG A 14 -42.94 -17.12 4.98
N ARG A 15 -43.58 -16.50 5.98
CA ARG A 15 -43.02 -15.30 6.64
C ARG A 15 -41.66 -15.56 7.30
N ARG A 16 -41.51 -16.67 8.03
CA ARG A 16 -40.25 -17.03 8.70
C ARG A 16 -39.17 -17.40 7.70
N LEU A 17 -39.52 -18.12 6.65
CA LEU A 17 -38.58 -18.49 5.59
C LEU A 17 -38.13 -17.28 4.78
N LEU A 18 -39.03 -16.35 4.46
CA LEU A 18 -38.68 -15.10 3.78
C LEU A 18 -37.64 -14.32 4.57
N LEU A 19 -37.84 -14.11 5.87
CA LEU A 19 -36.86 -13.43 6.73
C LEU A 19 -35.51 -14.16 6.74
N ALA A 20 -35.50 -15.49 6.85
CA ALA A 20 -34.28 -16.29 6.85
C ALA A 20 -33.53 -16.19 5.51
N PHE A 21 -34.24 -16.29 4.39
CA PHE A 21 -33.65 -16.14 3.06
C PHE A 21 -33.17 -14.72 2.79
N SER A 22 -33.87 -13.69 3.27
CA SER A 22 -33.40 -12.31 3.19
C SER A 22 -32.10 -12.10 3.95
N ALA A 23 -32.01 -12.61 5.18
CA ALA A 23 -30.77 -12.54 5.97
C ALA A 23 -29.61 -13.28 5.27
N LEU A 24 -29.88 -14.47 4.72
CA LEU A 24 -28.90 -15.23 3.96
C LEU A 24 -28.46 -14.49 2.68
N ALA A 25 -29.40 -13.87 1.97
CA ALA A 25 -29.09 -13.08 0.78
C ALA A 25 -28.23 -11.86 1.09
N VAL A 26 -28.51 -11.16 2.20
CA VAL A 26 -27.67 -10.05 2.68
C VAL A 26 -26.26 -10.54 3.01
N ALA A 27 -26.13 -11.65 3.74
CA ALA A 27 -24.84 -12.23 4.08
C ALA A 27 -24.05 -12.67 2.83
N ALA A 28 -24.70 -13.33 1.88
CA ALA A 28 -24.09 -13.75 0.62
C ALA A 28 -23.65 -12.55 -0.23
N THR A 29 -24.46 -11.50 -0.27
CA THR A 29 -24.12 -10.26 -1.00
C THR A 29 -22.90 -9.59 -0.38
N LEU A 30 -22.86 -9.47 0.95
CA LEU A 30 -21.73 -8.89 1.67
C LEU A 30 -20.44 -9.70 1.43
N ALA A 31 -20.50 -11.02 1.55
CA ALA A 31 -19.36 -11.90 1.29
C ALA A 31 -18.86 -11.77 -0.16
N THR A 32 -19.79 -11.70 -1.12
CA THR A 32 -19.46 -11.52 -2.54
C THR A 32 -18.82 -10.16 -2.80
N ALA A 33 -19.34 -9.08 -2.19
CA ALA A 33 -18.77 -7.75 -2.32
C ALA A 33 -17.33 -7.68 -1.78
N LEU A 34 -17.09 -8.25 -0.59
CA LEU A 34 -15.76 -8.29 0.00
C LEU A 34 -14.78 -9.13 -0.84
N PHE A 35 -15.22 -10.28 -1.34
CA PHE A 35 -14.41 -11.12 -2.22
C PHE A 35 -14.06 -10.40 -3.53
N SER A 36 -15.01 -9.68 -4.11
CA SER A 36 -14.77 -8.85 -5.31
C SER A 36 -13.75 -7.75 -5.04
N VAL A 37 -13.85 -7.03 -3.92
CA VAL A 37 -12.88 -5.99 -3.56
C VAL A 37 -11.50 -6.60 -3.36
N TYR A 38 -11.40 -7.72 -2.64
CA TYR A 38 -10.13 -8.40 -2.40
C TYR A 38 -9.44 -8.85 -3.69
N THR A 39 -10.19 -9.42 -4.62
CA THR A 39 -9.62 -9.91 -5.89
C THR A 39 -9.28 -8.78 -6.86
N ASP A 40 -9.98 -7.65 -6.77
CA ASP A 40 -9.75 -6.50 -7.64
C ASP A 40 -8.61 -5.58 -7.16
N ILE A 41 -8.33 -5.56 -5.85
CA ILE A 41 -7.29 -4.67 -5.28
C ILE A 41 -5.92 -4.94 -5.90
N GLU A 42 -5.56 -6.20 -6.14
CA GLU A 42 -4.28 -6.56 -6.70
C GLU A 42 -4.14 -6.06 -8.14
N ARG A 43 -5.19 -6.21 -8.94
CA ARG A 43 -5.22 -5.73 -10.33
C ARG A 43 -5.08 -4.22 -10.40
N LYS A 44 -5.84 -3.50 -9.56
CA LYS A 44 -5.78 -2.04 -9.48
C LYS A 44 -4.42 -1.56 -9.01
N MET A 45 -3.88 -2.15 -7.95
CA MET A 45 -2.57 -1.79 -7.42
C MET A 45 -1.45 -2.06 -8.44
N ARG A 46 -1.51 -3.18 -9.17
CA ARG A 46 -0.58 -3.47 -10.28
C ARG A 46 -0.70 -2.47 -11.42
N ALA A 47 -1.91 -2.00 -11.74
CA ALA A 47 -2.10 -0.98 -12.77
C ALA A 47 -1.47 0.36 -12.35
N GLU A 48 -1.72 0.79 -11.11
CA GLU A 48 -1.12 1.99 -10.53
C GLU A 48 0.41 1.89 -10.47
N PHE A 49 0.96 0.76 -10.02
CA PHE A 49 2.41 0.56 -9.96
C PHE A 49 3.08 0.52 -11.32
N ARG A 50 2.40 0.03 -12.38
CA ARG A 50 2.93 0.14 -13.74
C ARG A 50 2.98 1.58 -14.23
N GLY A 51 2.09 2.44 -13.75
CA GLY A 51 2.10 3.88 -14.04
C GLY A 51 3.33 4.59 -13.49
N LEU A 52 3.96 4.06 -12.43
CA LEU A 52 5.21 4.61 -11.88
C LEU A 52 6.42 4.41 -12.81
N GLY A 53 6.33 3.54 -13.82
CA GLY A 53 7.41 3.29 -14.78
C GLY A 53 8.61 2.55 -14.17
N ALA A 54 9.76 2.66 -14.83
CA ALA A 54 10.99 2.00 -14.41
C ALA A 54 11.66 2.75 -13.25
N ASN A 55 11.53 2.23 -12.02
CA ASN A 55 12.22 2.75 -10.84
C ASN A 55 13.55 2.01 -10.65
N LEU A 56 14.63 2.75 -10.46
CA LEU A 56 15.96 2.22 -10.20
C LEU A 56 16.41 2.60 -8.79
N ILE A 57 16.97 1.62 -8.07
CA ILE A 57 17.60 1.84 -6.78
C ILE A 57 19.09 1.64 -6.98
N LEU A 58 19.86 2.69 -6.72
CA LEU A 58 21.32 2.61 -6.64
C LEU A 58 21.67 2.32 -5.18
N ALA A 59 22.32 1.18 -4.95
CA ALA A 59 22.75 0.75 -3.62
C ALA A 59 24.26 0.49 -3.63
N PRO A 60 24.94 0.64 -2.48
CA PRO A 60 26.37 0.38 -2.39
C PRO A 60 26.69 -1.09 -2.64
N GLU A 61 27.77 -1.33 -3.39
CA GLU A 61 28.30 -2.68 -3.61
C GLU A 61 29.22 -3.10 -2.44
N GLY A 62 29.25 -4.40 -2.15
CA GLY A 62 30.33 -5.02 -1.37
C GLY A 62 30.53 -4.46 0.05
N GLY A 63 29.50 -4.47 0.90
CA GLY A 63 29.61 -4.07 2.31
C GLY A 63 29.87 -2.59 2.56
N ALA A 64 30.00 -1.77 1.50
CA ALA A 64 30.06 -0.33 1.63
C ALA A 64 28.74 0.22 2.21
N GLN A 65 28.86 1.26 3.03
CA GLN A 65 27.71 1.85 3.74
C GLN A 65 27.02 2.97 2.95
N SER A 66 27.69 3.53 1.94
CA SER A 66 27.17 4.67 1.17
C SER A 66 27.63 4.62 -0.28
N ILE A 67 26.91 5.36 -1.13
CA ILE A 67 27.26 5.59 -2.53
C ILE A 67 27.54 7.06 -2.79
N SER A 68 28.33 7.32 -3.83
CA SER A 68 28.58 8.69 -4.29
C SER A 68 27.31 9.34 -4.83
N LEU A 69 27.10 10.62 -4.50
CA LEU A 69 26.05 11.45 -5.06
C LEU A 69 26.19 11.67 -6.58
N ALA A 70 27.32 11.29 -7.17
CA ALA A 70 27.51 11.31 -8.62
C ALA A 70 26.43 10.51 -9.37
N GLY A 71 25.89 9.44 -8.77
CA GLY A 71 24.80 8.67 -9.36
C GLY A 71 23.51 9.48 -9.57
N VAL A 72 23.20 10.40 -8.64
CA VAL A 72 22.06 11.31 -8.76
C VAL A 72 22.26 12.27 -9.91
N ALA A 73 23.44 12.89 -10.00
CA ALA A 73 23.77 13.82 -11.08
C ALA A 73 23.78 13.12 -12.46
N ALA A 74 24.23 11.86 -12.52
CA ALA A 74 24.20 11.07 -13.76
C ALA A 74 22.75 10.76 -14.18
N ALA A 75 21.87 10.38 -13.24
CA ALA A 75 20.45 10.14 -13.52
C ALA A 75 19.75 11.41 -14.02
N GLU A 76 20.02 12.57 -13.41
CA GLU A 76 19.44 13.86 -13.84
C GLU A 76 19.87 14.25 -15.26
N ARG A 77 21.12 13.95 -15.67
CA ARG A 77 21.59 14.17 -17.05
C ARG A 77 20.86 13.31 -18.09
N LEU A 78 20.35 12.15 -17.68
CA LEU A 78 19.53 11.28 -18.52
C LEU A 78 18.05 11.68 -18.51
N GLY A 79 17.69 12.77 -17.84
CA GLY A 79 16.32 13.25 -17.70
C GLY A 79 15.49 12.48 -16.67
N ALA A 80 16.12 11.65 -15.82
CA ALA A 80 15.44 10.96 -14.74
C ALA A 80 15.34 11.83 -13.49
N VAL A 81 14.25 11.66 -12.73
CA VAL A 81 14.15 12.23 -11.38
C VAL A 81 14.88 11.32 -10.41
N ALA A 82 15.81 11.88 -9.62
CA ALA A 82 16.60 11.12 -8.66
C ALA A 82 16.74 11.87 -7.33
N ALA A 83 16.67 11.13 -6.22
CA ALA A 83 16.88 11.67 -4.88
C ALA A 83 17.78 10.72 -4.06
N PRO A 84 18.75 11.26 -3.30
CA PRO A 84 19.58 10.45 -2.41
C PRO A 84 18.84 10.13 -1.12
N PHE A 85 18.87 8.87 -0.69
CA PHE A 85 18.35 8.41 0.59
C PHE A 85 19.49 7.89 1.46
N LEU A 86 19.47 8.29 2.73
CA LEU A 86 20.38 7.80 3.76
C LEU A 86 19.57 7.07 4.82
N TYR A 87 20.01 5.88 5.22
CA TYR A 87 19.41 5.12 6.30
C TYR A 87 20.48 4.85 7.36
N THR A 88 20.14 5.11 8.61
CA THR A 88 20.99 4.79 9.77
C THR A 88 20.11 4.29 10.92
N VAL A 89 20.74 3.69 11.92
CA VAL A 89 20.06 3.26 13.14
C VAL A 89 20.51 4.18 14.27
N GLY A 90 19.57 4.94 14.81
CA GLY A 90 19.77 5.76 16.01
C GLY A 90 19.16 5.09 17.24
N SER A 91 19.26 5.75 18.39
CA SER A 91 18.58 5.35 19.62
C SER A 91 17.68 6.48 20.11
N LEU A 92 16.41 6.16 20.40
CA LEU A 92 15.47 7.09 21.01
C LEU A 92 14.94 6.47 22.29
N LYS A 93 15.23 7.09 23.44
CA LYS A 93 14.86 6.58 24.78
C LYS A 93 15.36 5.15 25.04
N GLY A 94 16.52 4.78 24.49
CA GLY A 94 17.13 3.46 24.64
C GLY A 94 16.64 2.41 23.62
N GLU A 95 15.60 2.70 22.85
CA GLU A 95 15.11 1.82 21.79
C GLU A 95 15.80 2.13 20.45
N PRO A 96 16.24 1.12 19.67
CA PRO A 96 16.80 1.34 18.35
C PRO A 96 15.70 1.81 17.39
N VAL A 97 15.97 2.90 16.67
CA VAL A 97 15.04 3.49 15.70
C VAL A 97 15.76 3.72 14.38
N VAL A 98 15.13 3.34 13.27
CA VAL A 98 15.65 3.65 11.93
C VAL A 98 15.43 5.14 11.65
N ILE A 99 16.52 5.84 11.37
CA ILE A 99 16.52 7.24 10.95
C ILE A 99 16.78 7.25 9.44
N ALA A 100 15.90 7.90 8.70
CA ALA A 100 16.06 8.10 7.26
C ALA A 100 16.24 9.60 6.95
N GLY A 101 17.25 9.93 6.16
CA GLY A 101 17.51 11.26 5.64
C GLY A 101 17.33 11.31 4.14
N VAL A 102 16.78 12.41 3.62
CA VAL A 102 16.58 12.62 2.18
C VAL A 102 16.66 14.11 1.86
N ASP A 103 17.12 14.45 0.66
CA ASP A 103 16.88 15.78 0.10
C ASP A 103 15.41 15.90 -0.32
N PHE A 104 14.59 16.50 0.54
CA PHE A 104 13.13 16.65 0.33
C PHE A 104 12.78 17.41 -0.95
N ARG A 105 13.65 18.32 -1.44
CA ARG A 105 13.39 19.06 -2.68
C ARG A 105 13.44 18.12 -3.89
N ARG A 106 14.41 17.20 -3.89
CA ARG A 106 14.58 16.18 -4.93
C ARG A 106 13.61 15.02 -4.78
N ALA A 107 13.26 14.66 -3.55
CA ALA A 107 12.39 13.52 -3.27
C ALA A 107 10.91 13.79 -3.55
N ALA A 108 10.46 15.05 -3.43
CA ALA A 108 9.05 15.40 -3.54
C ALA A 108 8.32 14.82 -4.79
N PRO A 109 8.91 14.81 -6.00
CA PRO A 109 8.26 14.20 -7.16
C PRO A 109 8.22 12.66 -7.10
N LEU A 110 9.16 12.02 -6.39
CA LEU A 110 9.24 10.57 -6.22
C LEU A 110 8.36 10.06 -5.07
N THR A 111 8.05 10.92 -4.10
CA THR A 111 7.38 10.54 -2.86
C THR A 111 6.01 11.21 -2.69
N ALA A 112 5.29 11.43 -3.80
CA ALA A 112 3.96 12.07 -3.80
C ALA A 112 2.91 11.37 -2.91
N TYR A 113 3.13 10.11 -2.55
CA TYR A 113 2.28 9.33 -1.65
C TYR A 113 2.60 9.54 -0.15
N TRP A 114 3.66 10.27 0.19
CA TRP A 114 4.05 10.51 1.57
C TRP A 114 3.19 11.58 2.21
N ARG A 115 2.63 11.27 3.39
CA ARG A 115 2.07 12.28 4.27
C ARG A 115 3.14 12.73 5.25
N VAL A 116 3.83 13.83 4.93
CA VAL A 116 4.83 14.44 5.82
C VAL A 116 4.12 15.30 6.86
N THR A 117 4.45 15.12 8.13
CA THR A 117 3.91 15.92 9.23
C THR A 117 5.06 16.44 10.08
N GLY A 118 5.05 17.74 10.39
CA GLY A 118 6.12 18.44 11.12
C GLY A 118 7.01 19.28 10.20
N ALA A 119 7.53 20.38 10.75
CA ALA A 119 8.56 21.20 10.13
C ALA A 119 9.74 21.25 11.09
N ARG A 120 10.89 20.71 10.69
CA ARG A 120 12.14 20.91 11.42
C ARG A 120 13.19 21.41 10.45
N GLU A 121 13.69 22.60 10.72
CA GLU A 121 14.94 23.09 10.12
C GLU A 121 16.08 22.30 10.76
N ALA A 122 16.91 21.63 9.96
CA ALA A 122 18.12 20.99 10.45
C ALA A 122 19.06 22.08 10.99
N GLY A 123 19.54 21.93 12.22
CA GLY A 123 20.54 22.84 12.79
C GLY A 123 21.87 22.64 12.10
N VAL A 124 22.67 23.71 11.98
CA VAL A 124 24.02 23.65 11.42
C VAL A 124 24.86 22.66 12.25
N GLY A 125 25.19 21.50 11.66
CA GLY A 125 26.07 20.49 12.26
C GLY A 125 25.40 19.17 12.70
N GLU A 126 24.11 18.96 12.43
CA GLU A 126 23.51 17.60 12.41
C GLU A 126 23.80 16.87 11.08
#